data_AF-A0AAW2Z429-F1
#
_entry.id   AF-A0AAW2Z429-F1
#
_cell.length_a   1.000
_cell.length_b   1.000
_cell.length_c   1.000
_cell.angle_alpha   90.00
_cell.angle_beta   90.00
_cell.angle_gamma   90.00
#
_symmetry.space_group_name_H-M   'P 1'
#
loop_
_entity.id
_entity.type
_entity.pdbx_description
1 polymer ?
#
loop_
_entity_poly.entity_id
_entity_poly.type
_entity_poly.pdbx_seq_one_letter_code
_entity_poly.pdbx_strand_id
1 'polypeptide(L)'
;MIKIIALVGLFVVTVNALNTCALLGTGKPIATKESLADCTWYNDETCCTVQNSVSIKNEWEKSTGATNQTIPDFIRNALLSQCLDLMHQYICLPCSPNNANFYRPKILLIEGKLDLCSSFCDNLYQKCFAAPVDGGTVGTKYSSSSSFCTVGLRPYSNVPITVSTDSTKCFNSGSSLKVSWMLVALTVVATLLFY
;
A
#
# COMPACT_ATOMS: atom_id res chain seq x y z
N MET A 1 -18.66 -13.91 -5.61
CA MET A 1 -18.30 -13.51 -7.00
C MET A 1 -19.31 -12.46 -7.45
N ILE A 2 -18.90 -11.22 -7.67
CA ILE A 2 -19.80 -10.14 -8.12
C ILE A 2 -19.48 -9.88 -9.59
N LYS A 3 -20.45 -10.12 -10.47
CA LYS A 3 -20.37 -9.82 -11.91
C LYS A 3 -21.05 -8.47 -12.14
N ILE A 4 -20.32 -7.48 -12.64
CA ILE A 4 -20.90 -6.21 -13.08
C ILE A 4 -21.17 -6.32 -14.57
N ILE A 5 -22.44 -6.19 -14.97
CA ILE A 5 -22.88 -6.22 -16.37
C ILE A 5 -23.06 -4.77 -16.82
N ALA A 6 -22.18 -4.29 -17.69
CA ALA A 6 -22.37 -3.00 -18.38
C ALA A 6 -22.92 -3.27 -19.77
N LEU A 7 -24.14 -2.78 -20.05
CA LEU A 7 -24.77 -2.86 -21.36
C LEU A 7 -24.37 -1.65 -22.20
N VAL A 8 -23.36 -1.81 -23.06
CA VAL A 8 -23.06 -0.89 -24.15
C VAL A 8 -23.13 -1.70 -25.43
N GLY A 9 -24.10 -1.39 -26.29
CA GLY A 9 -24.19 -1.86 -27.68
C GLY A 9 -23.68 -3.29 -27.95
N LEU A 10 -24.54 -4.29 -27.77
CA LEU A 10 -24.42 -5.67 -28.30
C LEU A 10 -23.09 -6.42 -28.14
N PHE A 11 -22.20 -6.01 -27.25
CA PHE A 11 -21.08 -6.83 -26.78
C PHE A 11 -21.19 -6.97 -25.26
N VAL A 12 -21.52 -8.17 -24.78
CA VAL A 12 -21.41 -8.52 -23.37
C VAL A 12 -19.92 -8.66 -23.06
N VAL A 13 -19.26 -7.56 -22.69
CA VAL A 13 -17.90 -7.63 -22.16
C VAL A 13 -18.00 -8.02 -20.69
N THR A 14 -17.82 -9.30 -20.38
CA THR A 14 -17.56 -9.75 -19.01
C THR A 14 -16.20 -9.23 -18.57
N VAL A 15 -16.18 -8.11 -17.84
CA VAL A 15 -14.98 -7.60 -17.20
C VAL A 15 -14.79 -8.35 -15.88
N ASN A 16 -13.85 -9.30 -15.86
CA ASN A 16 -13.41 -9.94 -14.62
C ASN A 16 -12.56 -8.93 -13.83
N ALA A 17 -13.22 -8.04 -13.09
CA ALA A 17 -12.58 -6.93 -12.36
C ALA A 17 -11.63 -7.37 -11.22
N LEU A 18 -11.66 -8.66 -10.83
CA LEU A 18 -10.87 -9.17 -9.70
C LEU A 18 -9.40 -9.46 -10.03
N ASN A 19 -9.01 -9.57 -11.31
CA ASN A 19 -7.64 -9.91 -11.71
C ASN A 19 -6.95 -8.80 -12.52
N THR A 20 -7.32 -7.54 -12.27
CA THR A 20 -6.80 -6.40 -13.04
C THR A 20 -6.23 -5.33 -12.15
N CYS A 21 -5.13 -4.74 -12.59
CA CYS A 21 -4.40 -3.71 -11.88
C CYS A 21 -5.02 -2.34 -12.14
N ALA A 22 -5.74 -1.80 -11.17
CA ALA A 22 -6.47 -0.54 -11.33
C ALA A 22 -5.55 0.70 -11.27
N LEU A 23 -4.44 0.64 -10.51
CA LEU A 23 -3.55 1.79 -10.27
C LEU A 23 -2.58 2.12 -11.41
N LEU A 24 -2.19 1.13 -12.21
CA LEU A 24 -1.15 1.26 -13.24
C LEU A 24 -1.72 1.26 -14.68
N GLY A 25 -3.05 1.38 -14.80
CA GLY A 25 -3.76 1.40 -16.09
C GLY A 25 -4.87 0.35 -16.14
N THR A 26 -6.08 0.76 -16.52
CA THR A 26 -7.26 -0.10 -16.58
C THR A 26 -7.02 -1.33 -17.45
N GLY A 27 -7.25 -2.53 -16.89
CA GLY A 27 -7.23 -3.78 -17.66
C GLY A 27 -5.87 -4.48 -17.77
N LYS A 28 -4.81 -3.96 -17.14
CA LYS A 28 -3.54 -4.70 -17.06
C LYS A 28 -3.73 -5.96 -16.17
N PRO A 29 -3.39 -7.17 -16.66
CA PRO A 29 -3.48 -8.37 -15.85
C PRO A 29 -2.40 -8.39 -14.77
N ILE A 30 -2.67 -9.10 -13.68
CA ILE A 30 -1.68 -9.41 -12.64
C ILE A 30 -0.57 -10.27 -13.25
N ALA A 31 0.68 -9.87 -13.06
CA ALA A 31 1.84 -10.65 -13.46
C ALA A 31 2.21 -11.65 -12.35
N THR A 32 2.67 -12.83 -12.75
CA THR A 32 3.10 -13.88 -11.83
C THR A 32 4.60 -14.09 -11.91
N LYS A 33 5.26 -14.33 -10.77
CA LYS A 33 6.71 -14.63 -10.70
C LYS A 33 7.58 -13.54 -11.34
N GLU A 34 7.29 -12.29 -11.01
CA GLU A 34 8.12 -11.14 -11.37
C GLU A 34 9.29 -11.00 -10.41
N SER A 35 10.45 -10.58 -10.91
CA SER A 35 11.63 -10.31 -10.09
C SER A 35 11.74 -8.81 -9.84
N LEU A 36 10.87 -8.28 -8.98
CA LEU A 36 10.83 -6.86 -8.70
C LEU A 36 12.11 -6.40 -7.99
N ALA A 37 12.60 -5.21 -8.31
CA ALA A 37 13.76 -4.60 -7.67
C ALA A 37 13.44 -4.06 -6.27
N ASP A 38 12.16 -3.82 -6.01
CA ASP A 38 11.59 -3.37 -4.73
C ASP A 38 10.12 -3.84 -4.63
N CYS A 39 9.50 -3.76 -3.46
CA CYS A 39 8.17 -4.34 -3.19
C CYS A 39 8.13 -5.87 -3.42
N THR A 40 9.25 -6.55 -3.12
CA THR A 40 9.50 -7.95 -3.48
C THR A 40 8.53 -8.95 -2.85
N TRP A 41 7.81 -8.56 -1.80
CA TRP A 41 6.73 -9.35 -1.22
C TRP A 41 5.55 -9.56 -2.19
N TYR A 42 5.50 -8.82 -3.30
CA TYR A 42 4.54 -9.05 -4.39
C TYR A 42 5.12 -9.88 -5.55
N ASN A 43 6.35 -10.39 -5.50
CA ASN A 43 6.97 -11.14 -6.61
C ASN A 43 6.11 -12.29 -7.15
N ASP A 44 5.38 -12.98 -6.26
CA ASP A 44 4.48 -14.07 -6.65
C ASP A 44 3.35 -13.60 -7.56
N GLU A 45 2.71 -12.49 -7.19
CA GLU A 45 1.53 -11.90 -7.82
C GLU A 45 1.60 -10.38 -7.66
N THR A 46 1.83 -9.66 -8.76
CA THR A 46 2.05 -8.22 -8.73
C THR A 46 1.37 -7.50 -9.87
N CYS A 47 1.04 -6.24 -9.60
CA CYS A 47 0.61 -5.29 -10.61
C CYS A 47 1.76 -4.48 -11.22
N CYS A 48 2.92 -4.47 -10.58
CA CYS A 48 4.11 -3.77 -11.06
C CYS A 48 4.87 -4.59 -12.10
N THR A 49 5.53 -3.89 -13.03
CA THR A 49 6.64 -4.45 -13.80
C THR A 49 7.94 -4.27 -13.03
N VAL A 50 9.02 -4.94 -13.46
CA VAL A 50 10.38 -4.65 -12.99
C VAL A 50 10.69 -3.15 -13.07
N GLN A 51 10.37 -2.50 -14.20
CA GLN A 51 10.63 -1.07 -14.38
C GLN A 51 9.88 -0.20 -13.35
N ASN A 52 8.61 -0.51 -13.06
CA ASN A 52 7.86 0.21 -12.03
C ASN A 52 8.50 0.04 -10.65
N SER A 53 8.95 -1.18 -10.31
CA SER A 53 9.61 -1.43 -9.03
C SER A 53 10.96 -0.71 -8.90
N VAL A 54 11.70 -0.58 -10.01
CA VAL A 54 12.94 0.22 -10.05
C VAL A 54 12.64 1.71 -9.85
N SER A 55 11.58 2.23 -10.48
CA SER A 55 11.16 3.62 -10.27
C SER A 55 10.76 3.89 -8.81
N ILE A 56 9.95 3.00 -8.21
CA ILE A 56 9.57 3.08 -6.79
C ILE A 56 10.81 3.06 -5.90
N LYS A 57 11.74 2.12 -6.15
CA LYS A 57 13.01 2.03 -5.43
C LYS A 57 13.81 3.33 -5.48
N ASN A 58 14.00 3.87 -6.67
CA ASN A 58 14.80 5.07 -6.89
C ASN A 58 14.17 6.30 -6.19
N GLU A 59 12.84 6.44 -6.28
CA GLU A 59 12.11 7.51 -5.59
C GLU A 59 12.16 7.36 -4.07
N TRP A 60 12.05 6.13 -3.56
CA TRP A 60 12.14 5.82 -2.15
C TRP A 60 13.53 6.10 -1.57
N GLU A 61 14.58 5.61 -2.24
CA GLU A 61 15.98 5.82 -1.85
C GLU A 61 16.33 7.31 -1.87
N LYS A 62 15.85 8.05 -2.89
CA LYS A 62 16.01 9.51 -2.96
C LYS A 62 15.31 10.23 -1.81
N SER A 63 14.10 9.81 -1.46
CA SER A 63 13.27 10.46 -0.42
C SER A 63 13.75 10.15 1.00
N THR A 64 14.37 9.00 1.21
CA THR A 64 14.84 8.54 2.53
C THR A 64 16.32 8.83 2.79
N GLY A 65 17.05 9.34 1.78
CA GLY A 65 18.49 9.61 1.89
C GLY A 65 19.35 8.35 2.04
N ALA A 66 18.78 7.17 1.74
CA ALA A 66 19.42 5.86 1.92
C ALA A 66 20.68 5.69 1.05
N THR A 67 20.95 6.61 0.12
CA THR A 67 22.04 6.52 -0.85
C THR A 67 23.26 7.41 -0.61
N ASN A 68 23.31 8.33 0.39
CA ASN A 68 24.53 9.01 0.93
C ASN A 68 24.27 10.41 1.55
N GLN A 69 23.48 10.62 2.61
CA GLN A 69 23.55 11.90 3.37
C GLN A 69 23.30 11.77 4.88
N THR A 70 24.35 12.10 5.66
CA THR A 70 24.41 12.96 6.86
C THR A 70 23.28 13.02 7.91
N ILE A 71 22.39 12.03 8.02
CA ILE A 71 21.57 11.83 9.22
C ILE A 71 22.20 10.72 10.04
N PRO A 72 22.54 10.92 11.34
CA PRO A 72 23.11 9.86 12.16
C PRO A 72 22.22 8.61 12.11
N ASP A 73 22.78 7.49 11.65
CA ASP A 73 22.04 6.24 11.42
C ASP A 73 21.23 5.81 12.64
N PHE A 74 21.70 6.10 13.86
CA PHE A 74 21.00 5.85 15.11
C PHE A 74 19.63 6.56 15.20
N ILE A 75 19.52 7.81 14.75
CA ILE A 75 18.25 8.57 14.76
C ILE A 75 17.30 8.04 13.67
N ARG A 76 17.84 7.64 12.52
CA ARG A 76 17.08 6.99 11.45
C ARG A 76 16.59 5.60 11.86
N ASN A 77 17.37 4.85 12.62
CA ASN A 77 17.07 3.46 12.98
C ASN A 77 16.14 3.33 14.20
N ALA A 78 16.27 4.21 15.20
CA ALA A 78 15.54 4.06 16.47
C ALA A 78 14.11 4.62 16.45
N LEU A 79 13.85 5.71 15.72
CA LEU A 79 12.53 6.37 15.70
C LEU A 79 11.76 6.16 14.40
N LEU A 80 12.44 5.81 13.31
CA LEU A 80 11.84 5.79 11.97
C LEU A 80 11.76 4.42 11.33
N SER A 81 12.38 3.35 11.86
CA SER A 81 12.33 2.02 11.21
C SER A 81 10.90 1.55 10.94
N GLN A 82 10.04 1.53 11.95
CA GLN A 82 8.64 1.10 11.78
C GLN A 82 7.79 2.10 10.96
N CYS A 83 8.11 3.40 11.02
CA CYS A 83 7.46 4.41 10.18
C CYS A 83 7.83 4.21 8.70
N LEU A 84 9.12 4.02 8.43
CA LEU A 84 9.69 3.78 7.11
C LEU A 84 9.15 2.47 6.54
N ASP A 85 9.04 1.41 7.32
CA ASP A 85 8.45 0.14 6.87
C ASP A 85 6.99 0.30 6.44
N LEU A 86 6.19 1.06 7.19
CA LEU A 86 4.78 1.31 6.84
C LEU A 86 4.65 2.26 5.65
N MET A 87 5.50 3.28 5.57
CA MET A 87 5.59 4.17 4.41
C MET A 87 6.05 3.42 3.15
N HIS A 88 6.99 2.49 3.28
CA HIS A 88 7.45 1.62 2.20
C HIS A 88 6.32 0.74 1.69
N GLN A 89 5.55 0.14 2.60
CA GLN A 89 4.37 -0.62 2.24
C GLN A 89 3.32 0.23 1.53
N TYR A 90 3.13 1.49 1.96
CA TYR A 90 2.23 2.44 1.31
C TYR A 90 2.69 2.81 -0.11
N ILE A 91 3.97 3.08 -0.37
CA ILE A 91 4.44 3.41 -1.73
C ILE A 91 4.38 2.20 -2.69
N CYS A 92 4.43 0.98 -2.15
CA CYS A 92 4.31 -0.26 -2.91
C CYS A 92 2.86 -0.68 -3.22
N LEU A 93 1.88 0.10 -2.76
CA LEU A 93 0.45 -0.12 -2.99
C LEU A 93 0.06 -0.31 -4.47
N PRO A 94 0.66 0.37 -5.46
CA PRO A 94 0.45 0.09 -6.89
C PRO A 94 0.81 -1.33 -7.32
N CYS A 95 1.76 -1.98 -6.64
CA CYS A 95 2.20 -3.34 -6.93
C CYS A 95 1.26 -4.40 -6.35
N SER A 96 0.35 -4.03 -5.44
CA SER A 96 -0.58 -4.98 -4.84
C SER A 96 -1.48 -5.63 -5.90
N PRO A 97 -1.62 -6.97 -5.93
CA PRO A 97 -2.52 -7.66 -6.85
C PRO A 97 -3.99 -7.33 -6.58
N ASN A 98 -4.31 -6.90 -5.36
CA ASN A 98 -5.66 -6.60 -4.90
C ASN A 98 -6.00 -5.10 -4.97
N ASN A 99 -5.24 -4.30 -5.74
CA ASN A 99 -5.41 -2.85 -5.73
C ASN A 99 -6.79 -2.36 -6.18
N ALA A 100 -7.52 -3.14 -6.98
CA ALA A 100 -8.90 -2.84 -7.36
C ALA A 100 -9.87 -2.80 -6.17
N ASN A 101 -9.52 -3.42 -5.03
CA ASN A 101 -10.39 -3.44 -3.84
C ASN A 101 -10.39 -2.09 -3.10
N PHE A 102 -9.29 -1.35 -3.17
CA PHE A 102 -9.09 -0.13 -2.39
C PHE A 102 -8.78 1.10 -3.24
N TYR A 103 -8.55 0.94 -4.55
CA TYR A 103 -8.36 2.04 -5.47
C TYR A 103 -9.48 2.09 -6.50
N ARG A 104 -10.06 3.28 -6.67
CA ARG A 104 -11.02 3.59 -7.71
C ARG A 104 -10.38 4.59 -8.68
N PRO A 105 -10.18 4.25 -9.95
CA PRO A 105 -9.66 5.20 -10.93
C PRO A 105 -10.66 6.32 -11.17
N LYS A 106 -10.16 7.48 -11.59
CA LYS A 106 -10.99 8.56 -12.08
C LYS A 106 -11.71 8.12 -13.36
N ILE A 107 -13.04 8.21 -13.41
CA ILE A 107 -13.85 7.87 -14.59
C ILE A 107 -14.75 9.06 -14.92
N LEU A 108 -14.47 9.74 -16.04
CA LEU A 108 -15.23 10.90 -16.52
C LEU A 108 -15.44 11.97 -15.41
N LEU A 109 -16.64 12.01 -14.83
CA LEU A 109 -17.08 12.95 -13.80
C LEU A 109 -16.82 12.46 -12.36
N ILE A 110 -16.36 11.22 -12.18
CA ILE A 110 -16.10 10.62 -10.87
C ILE A 110 -14.61 10.77 -10.55
N GLU A 111 -14.29 11.49 -9.47
CA GLU A 111 -12.92 11.58 -8.98
C GLU A 111 -12.38 10.20 -8.57
N GLY A 112 -11.11 9.95 -8.92
CA GLY A 112 -10.42 8.77 -8.44
C GLY A 112 -10.21 8.88 -6.93
N LYS A 113 -10.11 7.74 -6.24
CA LYS A 113 -9.81 7.73 -4.81
C LYS A 113 -9.11 6.47 -4.35
N LEU A 114 -8.36 6.63 -3.26
CA LEU A 114 -7.67 5.56 -2.56
C LEU A 114 -8.23 5.43 -1.14
N ASP A 115 -8.81 4.28 -0.82
CA ASP A 115 -9.33 3.96 0.50
C ASP A 115 -8.23 3.29 1.35
N LEU A 116 -7.74 3.96 2.40
CA LEU A 116 -6.83 3.38 3.41
C LEU A 116 -7.63 2.90 4.61
N CYS A 117 -7.24 1.76 5.20
CA CYS A 117 -7.91 1.30 6.40
C CYS A 117 -7.58 2.22 7.57
N SER A 118 -8.58 2.56 8.38
CA SER A 118 -8.43 3.33 9.62
C SER A 118 -7.31 2.76 10.49
N SER A 119 -7.30 1.45 10.70
CA SER A 119 -6.24 0.77 11.47
C SER A 119 -4.84 0.95 10.90
N PHE A 120 -4.69 0.93 9.57
CA PHE A 120 -3.40 1.16 8.91
C PHE A 120 -2.99 2.62 9.07
N CYS A 121 -3.93 3.55 8.85
CA CYS A 121 -3.71 4.98 8.97
C CYS A 121 -3.33 5.38 10.41
N ASP A 122 -4.02 4.84 11.41
CA ASP A 122 -3.74 5.06 12.83
C ASP A 122 -2.35 4.53 13.20
N ASN A 123 -2.02 3.31 12.77
CA ASN A 123 -0.71 2.73 13.02
C ASN A 123 0.39 3.55 12.35
N LEU A 124 0.23 3.89 11.07
CA LEU A 124 1.18 4.72 10.33
C LEU A 124 1.38 6.08 11.01
N TYR A 125 0.31 6.76 11.42
CA TYR A 125 0.39 8.02 12.16
C TYR A 125 1.14 7.87 13.48
N GLN A 126 0.81 6.84 14.28
CA GLN A 126 1.47 6.61 15.57
C GLN A 126 2.97 6.33 15.40
N LYS A 127 3.35 5.47 14.43
CA LYS A 127 4.75 5.15 14.16
C LYS A 127 5.50 6.34 13.58
N CYS A 128 4.84 7.18 12.79
CA CYS A 128 5.43 8.36 12.19
C CYS A 128 5.25 9.63 13.04
N PHE A 129 4.67 9.57 14.24
CA PHE A 129 4.27 10.77 15.00
C PHE A 129 5.42 11.76 15.22
N ALA A 130 6.60 11.26 15.58
CA ALA A 130 7.80 12.07 15.79
C ALA A 130 8.62 12.28 14.50
N ALA A 131 8.17 11.77 13.35
CA ALA A 131 8.91 11.90 12.11
C ALA A 131 8.97 13.36 11.66
N PRO A 132 10.15 13.85 11.24
CA PRO A 132 10.32 15.23 10.81
C PRO A 132 9.58 15.50 9.51
N VAL A 133 8.92 16.65 9.43
CA VAL A 133 8.25 17.19 8.24
C VAL A 133 8.44 18.71 8.20
N ASP A 134 8.20 19.36 7.05
CA ASP A 134 8.33 20.81 6.96
C ASP A 134 7.53 21.53 8.05
N GLY A 135 8.24 22.27 8.91
CA GLY A 135 7.66 23.04 10.01
C GLY A 135 7.46 22.28 11.33
N GLY A 136 7.98 21.05 11.48
CA GLY A 136 7.96 20.32 12.76
C GLY A 136 8.04 18.81 12.62
N THR A 137 7.17 18.12 13.34
CA THR A 137 6.95 16.67 13.22
C THR A 137 5.55 16.38 12.70
N VAL A 138 5.29 15.14 12.27
CA VAL A 138 3.95 14.70 11.86
C VAL A 138 2.91 15.01 12.94
N GLY A 139 3.20 14.71 14.20
CA GLY A 139 2.30 14.91 15.33
C GLY A 139 2.00 16.37 15.63
N THR A 140 2.94 17.28 15.34
CA THR A 140 2.70 18.73 15.49
C THR A 140 1.97 19.33 14.30
N LYS A 141 2.16 18.77 13.10
CA LYS A 141 1.58 19.29 11.86
C LYS A 141 0.17 18.77 11.59
N TYR A 142 -0.12 17.53 11.98
CA TYR A 142 -1.39 16.87 11.76
C TYR A 142 -2.02 16.49 13.10
N SER A 143 -3.19 17.04 13.38
CA SER A 143 -3.91 16.86 14.65
C SER A 143 -4.52 15.47 14.84
N SER A 144 -4.56 14.65 13.78
CA SER A 144 -5.12 13.30 13.79
C SER A 144 -4.49 12.44 12.71
N SER A 145 -4.59 11.12 12.87
CA SER A 145 -4.24 10.12 11.86
C SER A 145 -4.98 10.37 10.54
N SER A 146 -6.29 10.64 10.60
CA SER A 146 -7.07 10.96 9.42
C SER A 146 -6.51 12.16 8.66
N SER A 147 -6.16 13.25 9.35
CA SER A 147 -5.58 14.43 8.70
C SER A 147 -4.22 14.12 8.07
N PHE A 148 -3.39 13.33 8.75
CA PHE A 148 -2.12 12.88 8.22
C PHE A 148 -2.29 12.04 6.95
N CYS A 149 -3.19 11.07 6.95
CA CYS A 149 -3.40 10.21 5.78
C CYS A 149 -4.07 10.92 4.60
N THR A 150 -5.05 11.79 4.84
CA THR A 150 -5.78 12.44 3.74
C THR A 150 -5.07 13.66 3.17
N VAL A 151 -4.26 14.36 3.97
CA VAL A 151 -3.56 15.59 3.57
C VAL A 151 -2.04 15.34 3.49
N GLY A 152 -1.46 14.73 4.51
CA GLY A 152 0.00 14.52 4.59
C GLY A 152 0.57 13.52 3.59
N LEU A 153 -0.18 12.48 3.23
CA LEU A 153 0.26 11.49 2.24
C LEU A 153 -0.08 11.88 0.79
N ARG A 154 -0.81 12.98 0.58
CA ARG A 154 -1.22 13.44 -0.75
C ARG A 154 -0.06 13.75 -1.71
N PRO A 155 1.12 14.25 -1.29
CA PRO A 155 2.26 14.41 -2.22
C PRO A 155 2.70 13.10 -2.88
N TYR A 156 2.39 11.97 -2.27
CA TYR A 156 2.73 10.62 -2.73
C TYR A 156 1.57 9.91 -3.41
N SER A 157 0.41 10.56 -3.53
CA SER A 157 -0.78 10.03 -4.21
C SER A 157 -1.40 11.09 -5.12
N ASN A 158 -1.46 10.77 -6.41
CA ASN A 158 -2.15 11.61 -7.39
C ASN A 158 -3.69 11.55 -7.28
N VAL A 159 -4.22 10.83 -6.29
CA VAL A 159 -5.66 10.73 -6.01
C VAL A 159 -5.99 11.11 -4.57
N PRO A 160 -7.18 11.69 -4.32
CA PRO A 160 -7.74 11.82 -2.98
C PRO A 160 -7.68 10.53 -2.18
N ILE A 161 -7.23 10.65 -0.93
CA ILE A 161 -7.19 9.54 0.02
C ILE A 161 -8.40 9.66 0.95
N THR A 162 -9.08 8.54 1.17
CA THR A 162 -10.18 8.39 2.13
C THR A 162 -9.82 7.33 3.17
N VAL A 163 -10.27 7.52 4.40
CA VAL A 163 -10.07 6.55 5.48
C VAL A 163 -11.35 5.74 5.66
N SER A 164 -11.23 4.41 5.61
CA SER A 164 -12.36 3.48 5.70
C SER A 164 -12.23 2.56 6.90
N THR A 165 -13.36 2.22 7.52
CA THR A 165 -13.46 1.18 8.55
C THR A 165 -13.82 -0.19 7.95
N ASP A 166 -14.21 -0.24 6.68
CA ASP A 166 -14.50 -1.48 5.97
C ASP A 166 -13.20 -2.13 5.48
N SER A 167 -12.69 -3.07 6.27
CA SER A 167 -11.43 -3.79 6.02
C SER A 167 -11.40 -4.58 4.71
N THR A 168 -12.53 -4.77 4.04
CA THR A 168 -12.61 -5.49 2.76
C THR A 168 -12.38 -4.60 1.55
N LYS A 169 -12.44 -3.27 1.71
CA LYS A 169 -12.38 -2.28 0.63
C LYS A 169 -11.30 -1.23 0.84
N CYS A 170 -10.33 -1.49 1.70
CA CYS A 170 -9.28 -0.56 2.01
C CYS A 170 -7.92 -1.24 2.06
N PHE A 171 -6.87 -0.45 1.84
CA PHE A 171 -5.52 -0.94 1.95
C PHE A 171 -5.09 -1.07 3.40
N ASN A 172 -4.51 -2.22 3.72
CA ASN A 172 -3.80 -2.49 4.97
C ASN A 172 -2.53 -3.29 4.66
N SER A 173 -1.49 -3.05 5.46
CA SER A 173 -0.20 -3.76 5.43
C SER A 173 -0.33 -5.28 5.56
N GLY A 174 -1.35 -5.75 6.26
CA GLY A 174 -1.63 -7.18 6.43
C GLY A 174 -2.01 -7.91 5.13
N SER A 175 -2.46 -7.19 4.10
CA SER A 175 -2.84 -7.79 2.80
C SER A 175 -1.63 -8.25 1.98
N SER A 176 -0.43 -7.78 2.33
CA SER A 176 0.85 -8.08 1.65
C SER A 176 1.57 -9.29 2.21
N LEU A 177 1.25 -9.71 3.44
CA LEU A 177 1.84 -10.89 4.05
C LEU A 177 0.93 -12.08 3.74
N LYS A 178 1.33 -12.92 2.78
CA LYS A 178 0.81 -14.30 2.76
C LYS A 178 1.16 -14.90 4.12
N VAL A 179 0.17 -15.02 5.01
CA VAL A 179 0.32 -15.77 6.24
C VAL A 179 0.71 -17.17 5.81
N SER A 180 1.98 -17.50 5.95
CA SER A 180 2.46 -18.84 5.66
C SER A 180 1.74 -19.76 6.64
N TRP A 181 0.78 -20.54 6.14
CA TRP A 181 0.00 -21.48 6.95
C TRP A 181 0.90 -22.44 7.75
N MET A 182 2.15 -22.64 7.31
CA MET A 182 3.16 -23.36 8.07
C MET A 182 3.48 -22.71 9.43
N LEU A 183 3.56 -21.38 9.51
CA LEU A 183 3.83 -20.68 10.77
C LEU A 183 2.65 -20.75 11.74
N VAL A 184 1.42 -20.70 11.22
CA VAL A 184 0.20 -20.88 12.02
C VAL A 184 0.07 -22.33 12.51
N ALA A 185 0.42 -23.31 11.68
CA ALA A 185 0.44 -24.70 12.09
C ALA A 185 1.50 -24.97 13.16
N LEU A 186 2.69 -24.37 13.06
CA LEU A 186 3.78 -24.52 14.04
C LEU A 186 3.43 -23.94 15.41
N THR A 187 2.75 -22.79 15.48
CA THR A 187 2.33 -22.21 16.76
C THR A 187 1.22 -23.01 17.42
N VAL A 188 0.27 -23.55 16.64
CA VAL A 188 -0.80 -24.42 17.15
C VAL A 188 -0.27 -25.77 17.64
N VAL A 189 0.70 -26.37 16.95
CA VAL A 189 1.33 -27.63 17.40
C VAL A 189 2.17 -27.40 18.66
N ALA A 190 2.90 -26.30 18.75
CA ALA A 190 3.66 -25.97 19.96
C ALA A 190 2.73 -25.79 21.17
N THR A 191 1.63 -25.04 21.05
CA THR A 191 0.70 -24.86 22.18
C THR A 191 -0.03 -26.15 22.57
N LEU A 192 -0.24 -27.09 21.64
CA LEU A 192 -0.80 -28.41 21.93
C LEU A 192 0.20 -29.41 22.53
N LEU A 193 1.52 -29.18 22.37
CA LEU A 193 2.56 -30.03 22.96
C LEU A 193 2.98 -29.59 24.37
N PHE A 194 2.64 -28.36 24.76
CA PHE A 194 2.92 -27.79 26.08
C PHE A 194 1.67 -27.76 27.00
N TYR A 195 0.60 -28.48 26.63
CA TYR A 195 -0.60 -28.71 27.41
C TYR A 195 -0.85 -30.22 27.54
#